data_AF-A0A918CAS6-F1
#
_entry.id   AF-A0A918CAS6-F1
#
_cell.length_a   1.000
_cell.length_b   1.000
_cell.length_c   1.000
_cell.angle_alpha   90.00
_cell.angle_beta   90.00
_cell.angle_gamma   90.00
#
_symmetry.space_group_name_H-M   'P 1'
#
loop_
_entity.id
_entity.type
_entity.pdbx_description
1 polymer ?
#
loop_
_entity_poly.entity_id
_entity_poly.type
_entity_poly.pdbx_seq_one_letter_code
_entity_poly.pdbx_strand_id
1 'polypeptide(L)'
;MSSPISTPPDSSLLGSSLLGSLTPLLPSLSLGAVLGFCAGYAIKRLGRMTALIVGLLFLALQLMAWQGLLTINWARIQVLAEPWLHQGGEELSRWGLRILQTNLPFGGAFVAALLVGLRAR
;
A
#
# COMPACT_ATOMS: atom_id res chain seq x y z
N MET A 1 12.89 57.02 21.97
CA MET A 1 11.65 56.27 21.73
C MET A 1 11.74 55.64 20.35
N SER A 2 12.32 54.43 20.23
CA SER A 2 12.24 53.61 19.01
C SER A 2 12.89 52.25 19.30
N SER A 3 12.06 51.33 19.77
CA SER A 3 12.39 49.91 19.96
C SER A 3 12.90 49.32 18.63
N PRO A 4 13.97 48.50 18.61
CA PRO A 4 14.30 47.73 17.42
C PRO A 4 13.22 46.67 17.22
N ILE A 5 12.59 46.73 16.04
CA ILE A 5 11.64 45.76 15.52
C ILE A 5 12.25 44.37 15.60
N SER A 6 11.63 43.50 16.39
CA SER A 6 11.85 42.07 16.35
C SER A 6 11.40 41.55 14.99
N THR A 7 12.33 41.39 14.05
CA THR A 7 12.09 40.59 12.85
C THR A 7 11.80 39.15 13.30
N PRO A 8 10.65 38.56 12.94
CA PRO A 8 10.41 37.15 13.23
C PRO A 8 11.49 36.31 12.54
N PRO A 9 12.00 35.25 13.18
CA PRO A 9 13.02 34.39 12.57
C PRO A 9 12.56 33.90 11.20
N ASP A 10 13.47 33.99 10.24
CA ASP A 10 13.23 33.91 8.80
C ASP A 10 12.68 32.54 8.35
N SER A 11 11.36 32.39 8.34
CA SER A 11 10.68 31.22 7.74
C SER A 11 11.02 31.03 6.25
N SER A 12 11.42 32.11 5.56
CA SER A 12 11.88 32.10 4.17
C SER A 12 13.24 31.40 3.99
N LEU A 13 14.15 31.51 4.95
CA LEU A 13 15.46 30.83 4.94
C LEU A 13 15.33 29.34 5.26
N LEU A 14 14.36 28.98 6.12
CA LEU A 14 13.98 27.58 6.35
C LEU A 14 13.31 26.97 5.10
N GLY A 15 12.45 27.73 4.42
CA GLY A 15 11.84 27.30 3.17
C GLY A 15 12.86 26.99 2.09
N SER A 16 13.82 27.88 1.85
CA SER A 16 14.85 27.68 0.82
C SER A 16 15.82 26.53 1.13
N SER A 17 16.16 26.30 2.40
CA SER A 17 17.01 25.18 2.84
C SER A 17 16.28 23.83 2.82
N LEU A 18 14.98 23.79 3.13
CA LEU A 18 14.13 22.61 2.96
C LEU A 18 13.89 22.29 1.48
N LEU A 19 13.59 23.30 0.65
CA LEU A 19 13.48 23.13 -0.79
C LEU A 19 14.81 22.64 -1.38
N GLY A 20 15.95 23.18 -0.94
CA GLY A 20 17.28 22.73 -1.36
C GLY A 20 17.54 21.25 -1.03
N SER A 21 17.04 20.77 0.11
CA SER A 21 17.15 19.37 0.55
C SER A 21 16.17 18.43 -0.16
N LEU A 22 14.99 18.93 -0.56
CA LEU A 22 13.96 18.17 -1.29
C LEU A 22 14.21 18.08 -2.79
N THR A 23 14.87 19.09 -3.37
CA THR A 23 15.19 19.17 -4.80
C THR A 23 15.84 17.89 -5.36
N PRO A 24 16.85 17.28 -4.69
CA PRO A 24 17.41 16.00 -5.16
C PRO A 24 16.49 14.78 -4.95
N LEU A 25 15.47 14.88 -4.09
CA LEU A 25 14.53 13.79 -3.77
C LEU A 25 13.23 13.86 -4.60
N LEU A 26 12.93 14.99 -5.23
CA LEU A 26 11.77 15.19 -6.10
C LEU A 26 11.62 14.13 -7.21
N PRO A 27 12.69 13.74 -7.93
CA PRO A 27 12.60 12.71 -8.97
C PRO A 27 12.18 11.34 -8.42
N SER A 28 12.71 10.94 -7.27
CA SER A 28 12.40 9.64 -6.66
C SER A 28 11.01 9.63 -6.00
N LEU A 29 10.59 10.74 -5.40
CA LEU A 29 9.21 10.90 -4.90
C LEU A 29 8.17 10.81 -6.03
N SER A 30 8.39 11.53 -7.13
CA SER A 30 7.43 11.60 -8.23
C SER A 30 7.30 10.26 -8.96
N LEU A 31 8.41 9.58 -9.27
CA LEU A 31 8.39 8.24 -9.85
C LEU A 31 7.73 7.22 -8.91
N GLY A 32 8.10 7.24 -7.63
CA GLY A 32 7.47 6.40 -6.62
C GLY A 32 5.97 6.62 -6.55
N ALA A 33 5.52 7.88 -6.52
CA ALA A 33 4.11 8.22 -6.48
C ALA A 33 3.34 7.75 -7.72
N VAL A 34 3.86 7.98 -8.94
CA VAL A 34 3.19 7.56 -10.18
C VAL A 34 3.08 6.05 -10.26
N LEU A 35 4.18 5.34 -9.99
CA LEU A 35 4.20 3.87 -9.99
C LEU A 35 3.30 3.29 -8.91
N GLY A 36 3.34 3.86 -7.70
CA GLY A 36 2.47 3.47 -6.59
C GLY A 36 1.00 3.62 -6.95
N PHE A 37 0.61 4.78 -7.47
CA PHE A 37 -0.76 5.03 -7.92
C PHE A 37 -1.21 4.06 -9.00
N CYS A 38 -0.38 3.84 -10.04
CA CYS A 38 -0.68 2.93 -11.13
C CYS A 38 -0.84 1.48 -10.63
N ALA A 39 0.09 1.01 -9.80
CA ALA A 39 0.03 -0.31 -9.18
C ALA A 39 -1.23 -0.45 -8.31
N GLY A 40 -1.54 0.54 -7.48
CA GLY A 40 -2.72 0.52 -6.63
C GLY A 40 -4.04 0.47 -7.40
N TYR A 41 -4.12 1.23 -8.50
CA TYR A 41 -5.29 1.20 -9.39
C TYR A 41 -5.44 -0.15 -10.09
N ALA A 42 -4.34 -0.75 -10.57
CA ALA A 42 -4.34 -2.07 -11.19
C ALA A 42 -4.78 -3.16 -10.19
N ILE A 43 -4.24 -3.14 -8.97
CA ILE A 43 -4.63 -4.05 -7.88
C ILE A 43 -6.13 -3.92 -7.60
N LYS A 44 -6.68 -2.71 -7.56
CA LYS A 44 -8.12 -2.49 -7.35
C LYS A 44 -8.96 -3.17 -8.42
N ARG A 45 -8.57 -3.03 -9.70
CA ARG A 45 -9.30 -3.60 -10.82
C ARG A 45 -9.28 -5.12 -10.77
N LEU A 46 -8.11 -5.71 -10.51
CA LEU A 46 -7.94 -7.15 -10.43
C LEU A 46 -8.63 -7.73 -9.19
N GLY A 47 -8.49 -7.07 -8.04
CA GLY A 47 -9.11 -7.45 -6.77
C GLY A 47 -10.63 -7.49 -6.84
N ARG A 48 -11.26 -6.58 -7.60
CA ARG A 48 -12.71 -6.59 -7.82
C ARG A 48 -13.14 -7.84 -8.60
N MET A 49 -12.42 -8.22 -9.64
CA MET A 49 -12.72 -9.41 -10.44
C MET A 49 -12.50 -10.69 -9.64
N THR A 50 -11.38 -10.80 -8.93
CA THR A 50 -11.07 -11.99 -8.11
C THR A 50 -12.04 -12.13 -6.95
N ALA A 51 -12.40 -11.04 -6.26
CA ALA A 51 -13.40 -11.06 -5.19
C ALA A 51 -14.77 -11.54 -5.69
N LEU A 52 -15.20 -11.12 -6.89
CA LEU A 52 -16.44 -11.62 -7.51
C LEU A 52 -16.37 -13.12 -7.79
N ILE A 53 -15.27 -13.60 -8.37
CA ILE A 53 -15.09 -15.03 -8.67
C ILE A 53 -15.09 -15.85 -7.37
N VAL A 54 -14.33 -15.42 -6.37
CA VAL A 54 -14.25 -16.11 -5.06
C VAL A 54 -15.61 -16.09 -4.34
N GLY A 55 -16.31 -14.96 -4.34
CA GLY A 55 -17.64 -14.85 -3.75
C GLY A 55 -18.68 -15.74 -4.46
N LEU A 56 -18.63 -15.79 -5.78
CA LEU A 56 -19.51 -16.67 -6.56
C LEU A 56 -19.20 -18.15 -6.30
N LEU A 57 -17.92 -18.52 -6.25
CA LEU A 57 -17.49 -19.87 -5.91
C LEU A 57 -17.96 -20.24 -4.49
N PHE A 58 -17.83 -19.33 -3.53
CA PHE A 58 -18.30 -19.53 -2.17
C PHE A 58 -19.83 -19.76 -2.13
N LEU A 59 -20.60 -18.97 -2.88
CA LEU A 59 -22.05 -19.15 -2.97
C LEU A 59 -22.42 -20.51 -3.58
N ALA A 60 -21.71 -20.94 -4.63
CA ALA A 60 -21.91 -22.25 -5.23
C ALA A 60 -21.60 -23.40 -4.24
N LEU A 61 -20.50 -23.28 -3.48
CA LEU A 61 -20.15 -24.23 -2.43
C LEU A 61 -21.23 -24.29 -1.33
N GLN A 62 -21.80 -23.15 -0.95
CA GLN A 62 -22.87 -23.09 0.05
C GLN A 62 -24.13 -23.82 -0.43
N LEU A 63 -24.52 -23.65 -1.69
CA LEU A 63 -25.67 -24.36 -2.29
C LEU A 63 -25.44 -25.88 -2.32
N MET A 64 -24.21 -26.30 -2.61
CA MET A 64 -23.85 -27.72 -2.67
C MET A 64 -23.75 -28.36 -1.28
N ALA A 65 -23.25 -27.60 -0.29
CA ALA A 65 -23.23 -27.99 1.11
C ALA A 65 -24.66 -28.13 1.68
N TRP A 66 -25.59 -27.27 1.27
CA TRP A 66 -26.99 -27.33 1.72
C TRP A 66 -27.69 -28.63 1.28
N GLN A 67 -27.28 -29.19 0.14
CA GLN A 67 -27.77 -30.49 -0.34
C GLN A 67 -27.08 -31.69 0.33
N GLY A 68 -26.12 -31.45 1.23
CA GLY A 68 -25.39 -32.50 1.94
C GLY A 68 -24.31 -33.21 1.11
N LEU A 69 -23.98 -32.72 -0.10
CA LEU A 69 -22.96 -33.32 -0.96
C LEU A 69 -21.51 -32.99 -0.55
N LEU A 70 -21.31 -31.97 0.30
CA LEU A 70 -19.98 -31.45 0.65
C LEU A 70 -19.80 -31.29 2.16
N THR A 71 -18.91 -32.09 2.77
CA THR A 71 -18.46 -31.95 4.16
C THR A 71 -17.18 -31.11 4.20
N ILE A 72 -17.26 -29.90 4.74
CA ILE A 72 -16.13 -28.95 4.80
C ILE A 72 -15.21 -29.32 5.97
N ASN A 73 -14.01 -29.81 5.68
CA ASN A 73 -12.98 -30.08 6.69
C ASN A 73 -12.11 -28.84 6.91
N TRP A 74 -12.48 -28.03 7.90
CA TRP A 74 -11.77 -26.80 8.26
C TRP A 74 -10.29 -27.03 8.65
N ALA A 75 -9.97 -28.14 9.32
CA ALA A 75 -8.59 -28.46 9.70
C ALA A 75 -7.69 -28.68 8.48
N ARG A 76 -8.19 -29.38 7.45
CA ARG A 76 -7.45 -29.59 6.21
C ARG A 76 -7.28 -28.28 5.43
N ILE A 77 -8.30 -27.42 5.42
CA ILE A 77 -8.21 -26.10 4.79
C ILE A 77 -7.15 -25.24 5.48
N GLN A 78 -7.11 -25.24 6.82
CA GLN A 78 -6.15 -24.46 7.58
C GLN A 78 -4.72 -24.87 7.26
N VAL A 79 -4.39 -26.17 7.28
CA VAL A 79 -3.05 -26.67 6.95
C VAL A 79 -2.61 -26.30 5.52
N LEU A 80 -3.55 -26.28 4.57
CA LEU A 80 -3.26 -25.88 3.19
C LEU A 80 -3.08 -24.36 3.05
N ALA A 81 -3.83 -23.57 3.83
CA ALA A 81 -3.79 -22.11 3.77
C ALA A 81 -2.61 -21.51 4.58
N GLU A 82 -2.22 -22.13 5.70
CA GLU A 82 -1.16 -21.69 6.60
C GLU A 82 0.15 -21.29 5.88
N PRO A 83 0.74 -22.13 5.00
CA PRO A 83 1.99 -21.76 4.33
C PRO A 83 1.81 -20.59 3.38
N TRP A 84 0.69 -20.51 2.65
CA TRP A 84 0.39 -19.40 1.75
C TRP A 84 0.22 -18.08 2.51
N LEU A 85 -0.46 -18.13 3.66
CA LEU A 85 -0.70 -16.96 4.49
C LEU A 85 0.61 -16.46 5.13
N HIS A 86 1.40 -17.38 5.69
CA HIS A 86 2.63 -17.06 6.38
C HIS A 86 3.72 -16.59 5.40
N GLN A 87 3.97 -17.34 4.33
CA GLN A 87 4.97 -16.97 3.32
C GLN A 87 4.62 -15.65 2.63
N GLY A 88 3.35 -15.47 2.22
CA GLY A 88 2.90 -14.23 1.60
C GLY A 88 3.04 -13.02 2.51
N GLY A 89 2.69 -13.15 3.80
CA GLY A 89 2.84 -12.09 4.79
C GLY A 89 4.30 -11.74 5.08
N GLU A 90 5.16 -12.73 5.24
CA GLU A 90 6.59 -12.54 5.48
C GLU A 90 7.32 -11.96 4.25
N GLU A 91 6.97 -12.38 3.04
CA GLU A 91 7.55 -11.80 1.81
C GLU A 91 7.12 -10.36 1.61
N LEU A 92 5.83 -10.06 1.81
CA LEU A 92 5.30 -8.71 1.66
C LEU A 92 5.91 -7.76 2.71
N SER A 93 6.03 -8.21 3.96
CA SER A 93 6.66 -7.43 5.02
C SER A 93 8.15 -7.21 4.77
N ARG A 94 8.90 -8.24 4.38
CA ARG A 94 10.33 -8.10 4.01
C ARG A 94 10.54 -7.18 2.82
N TRP A 95 9.70 -7.29 1.79
CA TRP A 95 9.74 -6.42 0.62
C TRP A 95 9.40 -4.96 0.99
N GLY A 96 8.36 -4.75 1.81
CA GLY A 96 7.97 -3.42 2.28
C GLY A 96 9.05 -2.77 3.12
N LEU A 97 9.62 -3.51 4.08
CA LEU A 97 10.73 -3.05 4.91
C LEU A 97 11.97 -2.74 4.07
N ARG A 98 12.29 -3.55 3.05
CA ARG A 98 13.41 -3.30 2.13
C ARG A 98 13.23 -1.98 1.37
N ILE A 99 12.05 -1.72 0.83
CA ILE A 99 11.76 -0.48 0.10
C ILE A 99 11.89 0.73 1.02
N LEU A 100 11.38 0.64 2.25
CA LEU A 100 11.53 1.70 3.25
C LEU A 100 12.99 1.91 3.65
N GLN A 101 13.76 0.85 3.86
CA GLN A 101 15.15 0.94 4.32
C GLN A 101 16.13 1.37 3.21
N THR A 102 15.90 0.98 1.96
CA THR A 102 16.82 1.28 0.84
C THR A 102 16.56 2.64 0.21
N ASN A 103 15.30 3.11 0.16
CA ASN A 103 14.97 4.44 -0.36
C ASN A 103 13.73 5.01 0.36
N LEU A 104 13.91 5.46 1.61
CA LEU A 104 12.88 6.16 2.40
C LEU A 104 11.99 7.14 1.60
N PRO A 105 12.55 8.07 0.80
CA PRO A 105 11.73 9.03 0.03
C PRO A 105 10.91 8.38 -1.10
N PHE A 106 11.49 7.43 -1.84
CA PHE A 106 10.77 6.69 -2.90
C PHE A 106 9.71 5.76 -2.31
N GLY A 107 10.10 4.97 -1.30
CA GLY A 107 9.27 3.96 -0.67
C GLY A 107 8.05 4.54 0.03
N GLY A 108 8.25 5.63 0.77
CA GLY A 108 7.15 6.37 1.41
C GLY A 108 6.16 6.92 0.38
N ALA A 109 6.65 7.57 -0.68
CA ALA A 109 5.80 8.11 -1.75
C ALA A 109 5.06 7.01 -2.51
N PHE A 110 5.72 5.89 -2.79
CA PHE A 110 5.12 4.73 -3.44
C PHE A 110 3.98 4.14 -2.62
N VAL A 111 4.20 3.83 -1.34
CA VAL A 111 3.17 3.24 -0.48
C VAL A 111 2.00 4.20 -0.28
N ALA A 112 2.27 5.49 -0.07
CA ALA A 112 1.23 6.50 0.05
C ALA A 112 0.36 6.59 -1.22
N ALA A 113 1.00 6.68 -2.39
CA ALA A 113 0.29 6.77 -3.66
C ALA A 113 -0.41 5.45 -4.04
N LEU A 114 0.14 4.30 -3.63
CA LEU A 114 -0.51 2.99 -3.79
C LEU A 114 -1.82 2.93 -3.00
N LEU A 115 -1.84 3.36 -1.73
CA LEU A 115 -3.06 3.42 -0.94
C LEU A 115 -4.10 4.37 -1.57
N VAL A 116 -3.64 5.52 -2.08
CA VAL A 116 -4.50 6.46 -2.82
C VAL A 116 -5.05 5.82 -4.10
N GLY A 117 -4.21 5.12 -4.88
CA GLY A 117 -4.61 4.39 -6.10
C GLY A 117 -5.62 3.28 -5.83
N LEU A 118 -5.47 2.55 -4.71
CA LEU A 118 -6.48 1.57 -4.26
C LEU A 118 -7.82 2.24 -3.92
N ARG A 119 -7.78 3.47 -3.37
CA ARG A 119 -8.99 4.22 -2.99
C ARG A 119 -9.62 4.97 -4.16
N ALA A 120 -8.87 5.32 -5.20
CA ALA A 120 -9.33 6.04 -6.38
C ALA A 120 -10.58 5.35 -6.98
N ARG A 121 -11.73 6.03 -6.96
CA ARG A 121 -13.09 5.46 -7.10
C ARG A 121 -13.22 4.44 -8.24
#